data_AF-A0A0W0U4N5-F1
#
_entry.id   AF-A0A0W0U4N5-F1
#
_cell.length_a   1.000
_cell.length_b   1.000
_cell.length_c   1.000
_cell.angle_alpha   90.00
_cell.angle_beta   90.00
_cell.angle_gamma   90.00
#
_symmetry.space_group_name_H-M   'P 1'
#
loop_
_entity.id
_entity.type
_entity.pdbx_description
1 polymer ?
#
loop_
_entity_poly.entity_id
_entity_poly.type
_entity_poly.pdbx_seq_one_letter_code
_entity_poly.pdbx_strand_id
1 'polypeptide(L)'
;MPRQYSHLLIIAALLLPLSTPINASDEFLLCGPDEDGCYEDISQWCACIPYNRDYGESAFCFDFDKRTCKPLDEMPGCIQRFIFPNQATCLATLFQSSPHHPCEQVSREYCVSHKTPVCAPDGHPGSCHPLVDDEID
;
A
#
# COMPACT_ATOMS: atom_id res chain seq x y z
N MET A 1 9.21 18.31 65.98
CA MET A 1 9.99 17.52 65.00
C MET A 1 9.56 16.06 65.14
N PRO A 2 8.73 15.57 64.22
CA PRO A 2 9.16 14.50 63.32
C PRO A 2 8.73 14.72 61.85
N ARG A 3 9.49 14.11 60.94
CA ARG A 3 9.27 13.97 59.50
C ARG A 3 8.14 12.99 59.23
N GLN A 4 7.20 13.31 58.34
CA GLN A 4 6.43 12.31 57.60
C GLN A 4 6.38 12.70 56.13
N TYR A 5 7.07 11.90 55.33
CA TYR A 5 7.04 11.90 53.87
C TYR A 5 5.67 11.39 53.44
N SER A 6 4.91 12.17 52.68
CA SER A 6 3.71 11.68 52.02
C SER A 6 3.49 12.50 50.75
N HIS A 7 3.10 11.80 49.68
CA HIS A 7 2.75 12.32 48.36
C HIS A 7 3.92 12.61 47.43
N LEU A 8 4.73 11.58 47.14
CA LEU A 8 5.50 11.52 45.90
C LEU A 8 5.11 10.24 45.15
N LEU A 9 3.87 10.19 44.68
CA LEU A 9 3.36 9.15 43.78
C LEU A 9 2.11 9.72 43.10
N ILE A 10 1.97 9.44 41.80
CA ILE A 10 0.83 9.80 40.91
C ILE A 10 1.02 11.24 40.37
N ILE A 11 1.44 11.51 39.13
CA ILE A 11 0.96 10.99 37.84
C ILE A 11 2.13 10.98 36.84
N ALA A 12 2.79 9.84 36.66
CA ALA A 12 3.70 9.57 35.53
C ALA A 12 2.96 8.84 34.40
N ALA A 13 1.74 9.30 34.08
CA ALA A 13 0.83 8.64 33.13
C ALA A 13 0.47 9.52 31.92
N LEU A 14 1.34 10.46 31.54
CA LEU A 14 1.10 11.39 30.43
C LEU A 14 2.20 11.34 29.34
N LEU A 15 2.85 10.19 29.20
CA LEU A 15 3.79 9.91 28.10
C LEU A 15 3.58 8.48 27.57
N LEU A 16 2.31 8.07 27.43
CA LEU A 16 2.00 7.00 26.48
C LEU A 16 2.10 7.64 25.09
N PRO A 17 3.08 7.29 24.24
CA PRO A 17 2.96 7.62 22.84
C PRO A 17 1.66 6.98 22.37
N LEU A 18 0.71 7.79 21.89
CA LEU A 18 -0.36 7.29 21.06
C LEU A 18 0.33 6.72 19.81
N SER A 19 0.63 5.43 19.83
CA SER A 19 0.86 4.65 18.63
C SER A 19 -0.46 4.67 17.88
N THR A 20 -0.64 5.67 17.01
CA THR A 20 -1.66 5.59 15.99
C THR A 20 -1.35 4.33 15.19
N PRO A 21 -2.28 3.37 15.07
CA PRO A 21 -2.08 2.27 14.13
C PRO A 21 -1.81 2.89 12.78
N ILE A 22 -0.76 2.42 12.11
CA ILE A 22 -0.53 2.70 10.69
C ILE A 22 -1.85 2.38 10.01
N ASN A 23 -2.48 3.36 9.36
CA ASN A 23 -3.73 3.15 8.63
C ASN A 23 -3.51 2.02 7.62
N ALA A 24 -3.90 0.82 8.02
CA ALA A 24 -4.04 -0.31 7.13
C ALA A 24 -5.07 0.14 6.08
N SER A 25 -4.65 0.29 4.82
CA SER A 25 -5.62 0.53 3.76
C SER A 25 -6.55 -0.68 3.72
N ASP A 26 -7.86 -0.45 3.75
CA ASP A 26 -8.86 -1.50 3.58
C ASP A 26 -9.09 -1.82 2.09
N GLU A 27 -8.56 -0.97 1.20
CA GLU A 27 -8.67 -1.08 -0.26
C GLU A 27 -7.30 -1.34 -0.88
N PHE A 28 -7.29 -2.29 -1.81
CA PHE A 28 -6.11 -2.72 -2.55
C PHE A 28 -6.40 -2.69 -4.04
N LEU A 29 -5.33 -2.60 -4.83
CA LEU A 29 -5.32 -2.81 -6.27
C LEU A 29 -4.69 -4.18 -6.54
N LEU A 30 -5.47 -5.07 -7.15
CA LEU A 30 -5.06 -6.40 -7.58
C LEU A 30 -4.45 -6.31 -8.98
N CYS A 31 -3.13 -6.48 -9.06
CA CYS A 31 -2.39 -6.46 -10.30
C CYS A 31 -1.94 -7.85 -10.70
N GLY A 32 -2.17 -8.22 -11.97
CA GLY A 32 -1.72 -9.49 -12.53
C GLY A 32 -0.21 -9.56 -12.78
N PRO A 33 0.31 -10.77 -13.02
CA PRO A 33 1.70 -10.98 -13.42
C PRO A 33 1.98 -10.70 -14.91
N ASP A 34 0.93 -10.54 -15.73
CA ASP A 34 1.04 -10.38 -17.19
C ASP A 34 -0.04 -9.42 -17.74
N GLU A 35 0.03 -9.10 -19.03
CA GLU A 35 -0.77 -8.08 -19.75
C GLU A 35 -2.28 -8.28 -19.66
N ASP A 36 -2.71 -9.51 -19.38
CA ASP A 36 -4.10 -9.91 -19.27
C ASP A 36 -4.71 -9.63 -17.88
N GLY A 37 -3.92 -9.15 -16.92
CA GLY A 37 -4.39 -8.85 -15.57
C GLY A 37 -4.45 -10.07 -14.64
N CYS A 38 -5.31 -9.99 -13.61
CA CYS A 38 -5.46 -11.02 -12.60
C CYS A 38 -6.83 -11.69 -12.69
N TYR A 39 -6.85 -13.02 -12.61
CA TYR A 39 -8.06 -13.84 -12.58
C TYR A 39 -8.09 -14.70 -11.31
N GLU A 40 -9.28 -15.12 -10.89
CA GLU A 40 -9.50 -15.81 -9.60
C GLU A 40 -8.62 -17.07 -9.42
N ASP A 41 -8.39 -17.83 -10.49
CA ASP A 41 -7.59 -19.05 -10.50
C ASP A 41 -6.06 -18.80 -10.39
N ILE A 42 -5.62 -17.56 -10.62
CA ILE A 42 -4.23 -17.13 -10.52
C ILE A 42 -3.99 -16.10 -9.42
N SER A 43 -4.98 -15.76 -8.58
CA SER A 43 -4.89 -14.69 -7.58
C SER A 43 -3.70 -14.83 -6.62
N GLN A 44 -3.23 -16.05 -6.35
CA GLN A 44 -2.03 -16.32 -5.54
C GLN A 44 -0.71 -15.86 -6.20
N TRP A 45 -0.71 -15.63 -7.51
CA TRP A 45 0.42 -15.13 -8.29
C TRP A 45 0.31 -13.64 -8.62
N CYS A 46 -0.81 -13.01 -8.25
CA CYS A 46 -1.03 -11.58 -8.41
C CYS A 46 -0.40 -10.79 -7.24
N ALA A 47 -0.50 -9.47 -7.31
CA ALA A 47 -0.02 -8.56 -6.29
C ALA A 47 -1.17 -7.69 -5.77
N CYS A 48 -1.35 -7.66 -4.46
CA CYS A 48 -2.23 -6.70 -3.80
C CYS A 48 -1.42 -5.49 -3.35
N ILE A 49 -1.64 -4.34 -3.99
CA ILE A 49 -0.96 -3.08 -3.66
C ILE A 49 -1.94 -2.14 -2.95
N PRO A 50 -1.59 -1.53 -1.81
CA PRO A 50 -2.47 -0.58 -1.13
C PRO A 50 -2.95 0.54 -2.06
N TYR A 51 -4.27 0.76 -2.10
CA TYR A 51 -4.86 1.89 -2.81
C TYR A 51 -4.63 3.19 -2.02
N ASN A 52 -4.12 4.22 -2.69
CA ASN A 52 -3.93 5.53 -2.11
C ASN A 52 -5.23 6.33 -2.25
N ARG A 53 -6.06 6.38 -1.20
CA ARG A 53 -7.36 7.08 -1.25
C ARG A 53 -7.27 8.58 -1.54
N ASP A 54 -6.17 9.22 -1.15
CA ASP A 54 -6.01 10.67 -1.31
C ASP A 54 -5.69 11.05 -2.76
N TYR A 55 -4.93 10.21 -3.45
CA TYR A 55 -4.40 10.52 -4.78
C TYR A 55 -4.80 9.51 -5.85
N GLY A 56 -5.46 8.41 -5.51
CA GLY A 56 -5.62 7.22 -6.36
C GLY A 56 -6.28 7.49 -7.72
N GLU A 57 -7.19 8.46 -7.77
CA GLU A 57 -7.87 8.94 -8.99
C GLU A 57 -7.14 10.09 -9.72
N SER A 58 -6.06 10.61 -9.15
CA SER A 58 -5.23 11.67 -9.73
C SER A 58 -4.09 11.06 -10.55
N ALA A 59 -3.44 11.88 -11.39
CA ALA A 59 -2.35 11.41 -12.23
C ALA A 59 -1.16 10.85 -11.41
N PHE A 60 -0.59 9.74 -11.88
CA PHE A 60 0.59 9.10 -11.32
C PHE A 60 1.76 9.15 -12.29
N CYS A 61 2.97 9.24 -11.75
CA CYS A 61 4.22 9.07 -12.47
C CYS A 61 4.76 7.66 -12.26
N PHE A 62 5.12 7.00 -13.36
CA PHE A 62 5.91 5.78 -13.34
C PHE A 62 7.41 6.10 -13.34
N ASP A 63 8.10 5.74 -12.26
CA ASP A 63 9.55 5.78 -12.17
C ASP A 63 10.11 4.41 -12.62
N PHE A 64 10.58 4.34 -13.86
CA PHE A 64 11.09 3.10 -14.46
C PHE A 64 12.35 2.57 -13.72
N ASP A 65 13.24 3.47 -13.30
CA ASP A 65 14.50 3.10 -12.66
C ASP A 65 14.25 2.52 -11.27
N LYS A 66 13.32 3.11 -10.52
CA LYS A 66 12.93 2.62 -9.19
C LYS A 66 11.85 1.55 -9.22
N ARG A 67 11.15 1.38 -10.35
CA ARG A 67 10.01 0.48 -10.50
C ARG A 67 8.91 0.78 -9.47
N THR A 68 8.51 2.05 -9.40
CA THR A 68 7.47 2.53 -8.47
C THR A 68 6.48 3.45 -9.18
N CYS A 69 5.27 3.52 -8.66
CA CYS A 69 4.24 4.48 -9.07
C CYS A 69 4.00 5.48 -7.95
N LYS A 70 4.12 6.79 -8.25
CA LYS A 70 3.90 7.85 -7.27
C LYS A 70 2.94 8.91 -7.79
N PRO A 71 2.20 9.62 -6.92
CA PRO A 71 1.43 10.78 -7.34
C PRO A 71 2.29 11.75 -8.15
N LEU A 72 1.75 12.31 -9.23
CA LEU A 72 2.50 13.20 -10.13
C LEU A 72 3.09 14.41 -9.39
N ASP A 73 2.36 14.94 -8.40
CA ASP A 73 2.78 16.09 -7.59
C ASP A 73 4.04 15.83 -6.74
N GLU A 74 4.33 14.55 -6.44
CA GLU A 74 5.54 14.15 -5.70
C GLU A 74 6.76 13.98 -6.61
N MET A 75 6.58 13.99 -7.93
CA MET A 75 7.61 13.69 -8.92
C MET A 75 7.79 14.85 -9.93
N PRO A 76 8.32 16.00 -9.49
CA PRO A 76 8.60 17.12 -10.39
C PRO A 76 9.62 16.70 -11.44
N GLY A 77 9.22 16.72 -12.71
CA GLY A 77 10.05 16.28 -13.84
C GLY A 77 9.68 14.91 -14.41
N CYS A 78 8.54 14.33 -14.03
CA CYS A 78 8.02 13.15 -14.69
C CYS A 78 7.92 13.35 -16.21
N ILE A 79 8.51 12.43 -16.98
CA ILE A 79 8.43 12.49 -18.45
C ILE A 79 7.00 12.19 -18.87
N GLN A 80 6.42 12.99 -19.76
CA GLN A 80 5.02 12.90 -20.15
C GLN A 80 4.54 11.49 -20.56
N ARG A 81 5.40 10.69 -21.19
CA ARG A 81 5.07 9.30 -21.59
C ARG A 81 4.97 8.30 -20.42
N PHE A 82 5.40 8.70 -19.23
CA PHE A 82 5.35 7.91 -18.00
C PHE A 82 4.31 8.48 -17.02
N ILE A 83 3.44 9.38 -17.48
CA ILE A 83 2.31 9.89 -16.71
C ILE A 83 1.09 9.05 -17.06
N PHE A 84 0.46 8.50 -16.03
CA PHE A 84 -0.75 7.69 -16.11
C PHE A 84 -1.91 8.42 -15.42
N PRO A 85 -3.16 8.21 -15.88
CA PRO A 85 -4.30 8.96 -15.38
C PRO A 85 -4.63 8.69 -13.91
N ASN A 86 -4.28 7.52 -13.38
CA ASN A 86 -4.58 7.10 -12.01
C ASN A 86 -3.57 6.05 -11.50
N GLN A 87 -3.65 5.71 -10.22
CA GLN A 87 -2.78 4.72 -9.60
C GLN A 87 -2.91 3.34 -10.27
N ALA A 88 -4.14 2.91 -10.55
CA ALA A 88 -4.44 1.59 -11.10
C ALA A 88 -3.79 1.34 -12.47
N THR A 89 -3.83 2.35 -13.36
CA THR A 89 -3.21 2.27 -14.70
C THR A 89 -1.68 2.35 -14.64
N CYS A 90 -1.13 3.14 -13.71
CA CYS A 90 0.31 3.16 -13.48
C CYS A 90 0.82 1.79 -13.01
N LEU A 91 0.17 1.22 -12.00
CA LEU A 91 0.54 -0.08 -11.44
C LEU A 91 0.31 -1.22 -12.44
N ALA A 92 -0.74 -1.15 -13.28
CA ALA A 92 -0.92 -2.10 -14.36
C ALA A 92 0.27 -2.07 -15.33
N THR A 93 0.78 -0.90 -15.70
CA THR A 93 2.00 -0.84 -16.52
C THR A 93 3.22 -1.45 -15.82
N LEU A 94 3.35 -1.25 -14.51
CA LEU A 94 4.47 -1.77 -13.73
C LEU A 94 4.43 -3.30 -13.55
N PHE A 95 3.27 -3.87 -13.24
CA PHE A 95 3.12 -5.30 -12.91
C PHE A 95 2.69 -6.15 -14.11
N GLN A 96 1.81 -5.60 -14.95
CA GLN A 96 1.19 -6.29 -16.07
C GLN A 96 1.83 -5.88 -17.41
N SER A 97 2.79 -4.96 -17.43
CA SER A 97 3.37 -4.41 -18.68
C SER A 97 2.37 -3.72 -19.62
N SER A 98 1.12 -3.50 -19.18
CA SER A 98 0.05 -2.91 -19.99
C SER A 98 -0.83 -1.99 -19.16
N PRO A 99 -1.12 -0.76 -19.63
CA PRO A 99 -2.10 0.12 -18.99
C PRO A 99 -3.55 -0.18 -19.41
N HIS A 100 -3.77 -1.03 -20.41
CA HIS A 100 -5.11 -1.26 -21.01
C HIS A 100 -6.05 -2.02 -20.07
N HIS A 101 -5.49 -2.81 -19.17
CA HIS A 101 -6.19 -3.53 -18.11
C HIS A 101 -5.76 -2.94 -16.77
N PRO A 102 -6.43 -1.88 -16.27
CA PRO A 102 -6.10 -1.31 -14.96
C PRO A 102 -6.21 -2.37 -13.87
N CYS A 103 -5.38 -2.28 -12.83
CA CYS A 103 -5.50 -3.17 -11.68
C CYS A 103 -6.88 -3.02 -11.02
N GLU A 104 -7.50 -4.14 -10.67
CA GLU A 104 -8.85 -4.17 -10.10
C GLU A 104 -8.83 -3.75 -8.63
N GLN A 105 -9.80 -2.95 -8.20
CA GLN A 105 -9.91 -2.60 -6.80
C GLN A 105 -10.59 -3.71 -6.01
N VAL A 106 -9.91 -4.22 -4.98
CA VAL A 106 -10.37 -5.33 -4.11
C VAL A 106 -10.23 -4.96 -2.63
N SER A 107 -10.90 -5.72 -1.76
CA SER A 107 -10.76 -5.55 -0.32
C SER A 107 -9.54 -6.27 0.24
N ARG A 108 -9.12 -5.89 1.45
CA ARG A 108 -8.10 -6.63 2.21
C ARG A 108 -8.46 -8.11 2.36
N GLU A 109 -9.72 -8.41 2.65
CA GLU A 109 -10.22 -9.78 2.85
C GLU A 109 -10.05 -10.62 1.58
N TYR A 110 -10.23 -10.04 0.39
CA TYR A 110 -9.97 -10.72 -0.87
C TYR A 110 -8.52 -11.18 -0.97
N CYS A 111 -7.56 -10.28 -0.67
CA CYS A 111 -6.14 -10.59 -0.71
C CYS A 111 -5.77 -11.71 0.26
N VAL A 112 -6.33 -11.66 1.49
CA VAL A 112 -6.14 -12.70 2.51
C VAL A 112 -6.73 -14.03 2.06
N SER A 113 -7.99 -14.05 1.61
CA SER A 113 -8.70 -15.28 1.26
C SER A 113 -8.08 -16.01 0.08
N HIS A 114 -7.48 -15.27 -0.86
CA HIS A 114 -6.80 -15.81 -2.04
C HIS A 114 -5.29 -15.99 -1.85
N LYS A 115 -4.77 -15.72 -0.64
CA LYS A 115 -3.32 -15.80 -0.32
C LYS A 115 -2.46 -14.98 -1.28
N THR A 116 -3.00 -13.85 -1.75
CA THR A 116 -2.30 -12.94 -2.65
C THR A 116 -1.23 -12.17 -1.88
N PRO A 117 0.02 -12.15 -2.34
CA PRO A 117 1.07 -11.32 -1.76
C PRO A 117 0.66 -9.84 -1.67
N VAL A 118 0.96 -9.21 -0.54
CA VAL A 118 0.73 -7.78 -0.32
C VAL A 118 2.03 -7.02 -0.43
N CYS A 119 2.01 -5.92 -1.18
CA CYS A 119 3.17 -5.06 -1.42
C CYS A 119 3.16 -3.82 -0.51
N ALA A 120 4.29 -3.13 -0.44
CA ALA A 120 4.37 -1.83 0.20
C ALA A 120 3.53 -0.77 -0.57
N PRO A 121 3.17 0.36 0.08
CA PRO A 121 2.30 1.38 -0.53
C PRO A 121 2.83 2.04 -1.80
N ASP A 122 4.16 2.03 -2.02
CA ASP A 122 4.77 2.57 -3.24
C ASP A 122 4.65 1.63 -4.46
N GLY A 123 4.08 0.44 -4.25
CA GLY A 123 3.87 -0.57 -5.27
C GLY A 123 5.15 -1.21 -5.78
N HIS A 124 6.28 -1.11 -5.06
CA HIS A 124 7.53 -1.70 -5.53
C HIS A 124 7.41 -3.24 -5.61
N PRO A 125 7.65 -3.89 -6.76
CA PRO A 125 7.42 -5.34 -6.92
C PRO A 125 8.25 -6.23 -5.97
N GLY A 126 9.43 -5.75 -5.58
CA GLY A 126 10.29 -6.47 -4.62
C GLY A 126 9.85 -6.36 -3.15
N SER A 127 8.78 -5.62 -2.86
CA SER A 127 8.21 -5.48 -1.50
C SER A 127 7.01 -6.39 -1.26
N CYS A 128 6.60 -7.18 -2.26
CA CYS A 128 5.44 -8.03 -2.18
C CYS A 128 5.78 -9.30 -1.41
N HIS A 129 5.06 -9.55 -0.31
CA HIS A 129 5.27 -10.70 0.56
C HIS A 129 3.93 -11.38 0.85
N PRO A 130 3.91 -12.72 1.03
CA PRO A 130 2.71 -13.40 1.50
C PRO A 130 2.27 -12.78 2.83
N LEU A 131 0.96 -12.57 2.99
CA LEU A 131 0.39 -12.23 4.28
C LEU A 131 0.67 -13.39 5.24
N VAL A 132 1.49 -13.13 6.25
CA VAL A 132 1.70 -14.05 7.38
C VAL A 132 0.59 -13.77 8.40
N ASP A 133 0.00 -14.83 8.94
CA ASP A 133 -1.19 -14.79 9.82
C ASP A 133 -1.03 -13.88 11.07
N ASP A 134 0.20 -13.43 11.38
CA ASP A 134 0.53 -12.57 12.52
C ASP A 134 0.31 -11.06 12.28
N GLU A 135 -0.13 -10.61 11.10
CA GLU A 135 -0.53 -9.20 10.84
C GLU A 135 -2.05 -8.95 10.98
N ILE A 136 -2.77 -9.88 11.60
CA ILE A 136 -4.19 -9.78 11.94
C ILE A 136 -4.30 -9.44 13.43
N ASP A 137 -4.04 -8.19 13.81
CA ASP A 137 -4.36 -7.64 15.14
C ASP A 137 -4.88 -6.20 15.05
#